data_AF-A0A9D8BXV4-F1
#
_entry.id   AF-A0A9D8BXV4-F1
#
_cell.length_a   1.000
_cell.length_b   1.000
_cell.length_c   1.000
_cell.angle_alpha   90.00
_cell.angle_beta   90.00
_cell.angle_gamma   90.00
#
_symmetry.space_group_name_H-M   'P 1'
#
loop_
_entity.id
_entity.type
_entity.pdbx_description
1 polymer ?
#
loop_
_entity_poly.entity_id
_entity_poly.type
_entity_poly.pdbx_seq_one_letter_code
_entity_poly.pdbx_strand_id
1 'polypeptide(L)'
;MKSVVNPDSRPVLSTYARLSDLIGQEATTQQEAEANLRRGSGPRRPRPSKVGLVRIGRTSWFALVKAGVLPKPIKLGRSSLWNVADVLQALEQRGLK
;
A
#
# COMPACT_ATOMS: atom_id res chain seq x y z
N MET A 1 27.32 1.23 -4.88
CA MET A 1 26.36 1.63 -5.93
C MET A 1 25.17 2.29 -5.26
N LYS A 2 25.03 3.61 -5.41
CA LYS A 2 24.05 4.42 -4.66
C LYS A 2 22.67 4.24 -5.30
N SER A 3 21.71 3.71 -4.55
CA SER A 3 20.30 3.78 -4.91
C SER A 3 19.89 5.25 -4.85
N VAL A 4 19.72 5.87 -6.02
CA VAL A 4 19.12 7.20 -6.13
C VAL A 4 17.64 7.01 -5.79
N VAL A 5 17.31 7.14 -4.51
CA VAL A 5 15.94 7.34 -4.06
C VAL A 5 15.61 8.76 -4.46
N ASN A 6 14.94 8.91 -5.60
CA ASN A 6 14.52 10.20 -6.11
C ASN A 6 13.38 10.71 -5.19
N PRO A 7 13.61 11.76 -4.36
CA PRO A 7 12.68 12.14 -3.30
C PRO A 7 11.37 12.78 -3.83
N ASP A 8 11.34 13.18 -5.10
CA ASP A 8 10.20 13.83 -5.76
C ASP A 8 9.34 12.89 -6.63
N SER A 9 9.60 11.58 -6.59
CA SER A 9 8.76 10.62 -7.31
C SER A 9 7.46 10.37 -6.55
N ARG A 10 6.50 11.31 -6.64
CA ARG A 10 5.10 10.97 -6.32
C ARG A 10 4.77 9.70 -7.11
N PRO A 11 4.31 8.61 -6.46
CA PRO A 11 3.89 7.44 -7.22
C PRO A 11 2.81 7.91 -8.18
N VAL A 12 3.05 7.74 -9.49
CA VAL A 12 2.03 8.00 -10.51
C VAL A 12 1.00 6.89 -10.31
N LEU A 13 0.05 7.13 -9.42
CA LEU A 13 -0.97 6.15 -9.14
C LEU A 13 -1.87 6.05 -10.37
N SER A 14 -2.05 4.83 -10.87
CA SER A 14 -3.13 4.53 -11.79
C SER A 14 -4.47 4.93 -11.18
N THR A 15 -5.49 5.19 -12.00
CA THR A 15 -6.85 5.53 -11.56
C THR A 15 -7.35 4.64 -10.42
N TYR A 16 -6.93 3.38 -10.42
CA TYR A 16 -7.16 2.43 -9.33
C TYR A 16 -5.86 2.00 -8.65
N ALA A 17 -5.84 1.98 -7.33
CA ALA A 17 -4.72 1.58 -6.50
C ALA A 17 -5.04 0.35 -5.66
N ARG A 18 -4.05 -0.54 -5.43
CA ARG A 18 -4.15 -1.60 -4.43
C ARG A 18 -3.82 -1.04 -3.05
N LEU A 19 -4.20 -1.79 -2.02
CA LEU A 19 -3.90 -1.39 -0.64
C LEU A 19 -2.41 -1.07 -0.43
N SER A 20 -1.49 -1.88 -0.96
CA SER A 20 -0.05 -1.65 -0.81
C SER A 20 0.47 -0.40 -1.52
N ASP A 21 -0.27 0.15 -2.48
CA ASP A 21 0.04 1.44 -3.11
C ASP A 21 -0.45 2.61 -2.22
N LEU A 22 -1.49 2.38 -1.41
CA LEU A 22 -2.11 3.40 -0.54
C LEU A 22 -1.42 3.48 0.82
N ILE A 23 -1.11 2.34 1.45
CA ILE A 23 -0.48 2.31 2.78
C ILE A 23 1.02 2.06 2.73
N GLY A 24 1.54 1.78 1.53
CA GLY A 24 2.93 1.40 1.33
C GLY A 24 3.18 -0.08 1.59
N GLN A 25 4.43 -0.46 1.40
CA GLN A 25 4.90 -1.82 1.56
C GLN A 25 6.38 -1.79 1.92
N GLU A 26 6.76 -2.59 2.91
CA GLU A 26 8.18 -2.79 3.22
C GLU A 26 8.88 -3.60 2.14
N ALA A 27 10.15 -3.27 1.91
CA ALA A 27 11.02 -4.07 1.07
C ALA A 27 11.20 -5.45 1.70
N THR A 28 11.37 -6.47 0.87
CA THR A 28 11.82 -7.77 1.32
C THR A 28 13.09 -8.10 0.56
N THR A 29 14.19 -8.23 1.29
CA THR A 29 15.50 -8.57 0.73
C THR A 29 15.54 -10.04 0.29
N GLN A 30 16.57 -10.41 -0.48
CA GLN A 30 16.75 -11.79 -0.91
C GLN A 30 17.00 -12.74 0.27
N GLN A 31 17.82 -12.33 1.23
CA GLN A 31 18.09 -13.11 2.44
C GLN A 31 16.83 -13.32 3.27
N GLU A 32 16.01 -12.28 3.45
CA GLU A 32 14.73 -12.40 4.17
C GLU A 32 13.73 -13.29 3.42
N ALA A 33 13.67 -13.19 2.09
CA ALA A 33 12.79 -14.02 1.28
C ALA A 33 13.14 -15.51 1.39
N GLU A 34 14.44 -15.85 1.39
CA GLU A 34 14.94 -17.22 1.61
C GLU A 34 14.66 -17.71 3.03
N ALA A 35 14.87 -16.87 4.05
CA ALA A 35 14.51 -17.20 5.42
C ALA A 35 13.01 -17.46 5.59
N ASN A 36 12.17 -16.64 4.97
CA ASN A 36 10.70 -16.81 4.94
C ASN A 36 10.29 -18.08 4.19
N LEU A 37 11.01 -18.46 3.13
CA LEU A 37 10.80 -19.70 2.40
C LEU A 37 11.10 -20.91 3.30
N ARG A 38 12.23 -20.91 4.01
CA ARG A 38 12.61 -21.97 4.98
C ARG A 38 11.60 -22.06 6.13
N ARG A 39 11.16 -20.93 6.68
CA ARG A 39 10.16 -20.85 7.75
C ARG A 39 8.75 -21.26 7.29
N GLY A 40 8.49 -21.25 5.98
CA GLY A 40 7.18 -21.53 5.40
C GLY A 40 6.16 -20.40 5.55
N SER A 41 6.55 -19.22 6.04
CA SER A 41 5.63 -18.09 6.29
C SER A 41 6.22 -16.72 5.93
N GLY A 42 5.38 -15.80 5.48
CA GLY A 42 5.77 -14.45 5.04
C GLY A 42 6.05 -14.35 3.52
N PRO A 43 6.52 -13.18 3.04
CA PRO A 43 6.86 -12.99 1.63
C PRO A 43 8.06 -13.84 1.22
N ARG A 44 7.86 -14.77 0.28
CA ARG A 44 8.86 -15.74 -0.20
C ARG A 44 9.62 -15.29 -1.45
N ARG A 45 9.36 -14.07 -1.93
CA ARG A 45 10.03 -13.48 -3.09
C ARG A 45 10.53 -12.09 -2.71
N PRO A 46 11.74 -11.70 -3.16
CA PRO A 46 12.22 -10.34 -2.98
C PRO A 46 11.23 -9.39 -3.64
N ARG A 47 10.96 -8.27 -2.97
CA ARG A 47 10.06 -7.25 -3.51
C ARG A 47 10.52 -5.87 -3.05
N PRO A 48 10.41 -4.84 -3.92
CA PRO A 48 10.77 -3.49 -3.55
C PRO A 48 9.81 -2.92 -2.49
N SER A 49 10.29 -1.91 -1.76
CA SER A 49 9.42 -1.09 -0.94
C SER A 49 8.50 -0.25 -1.83
N LYS A 50 7.35 0.12 -1.28
CA LYS A 50 6.43 1.09 -1.87
C LYS A 50 6.17 2.19 -0.85
N VAL A 51 6.30 3.43 -1.28
CA VAL A 51 5.86 4.58 -0.49
C VAL A 51 4.35 4.69 -0.66
N GLY A 52 3.61 4.55 0.44
CA GLY A 52 2.17 4.75 0.45
C GLY A 52 1.79 6.22 0.46
N LEU A 53 0.53 6.51 0.15
CA LEU A 53 -0.08 7.83 0.38
C LEU A 53 -0.16 8.17 1.86
N VAL A 54 -0.40 7.18 2.72
CA VAL A 54 -0.56 7.37 4.16
C VAL A 54 0.17 6.29 4.96
N ARG A 55 0.69 6.66 6.13
CA ARG A 55 1.37 5.72 7.05
C ARG A 55 0.41 5.10 8.05
N ILE A 56 -0.59 4.36 7.56
CA ILE A 56 -1.50 3.61 8.43
C ILE A 56 -1.45 2.11 8.15
N GLY A 57 -1.59 1.30 9.20
CA GLY A 57 -1.62 -0.14 9.05
C GLY A 57 -2.85 -0.63 8.27
N ARG A 58 -2.73 -1.81 7.65
CA ARG A 58 -3.83 -2.48 6.93
C ARG A 58 -5.11 -2.59 7.76
N THR A 59 -5.00 -2.98 9.02
CA THR A 59 -6.16 -3.17 9.90
C THR A 59 -6.89 -1.84 10.12
N SER A 60 -6.14 -0.78 10.40
CA SER A 60 -6.67 0.58 10.56
C SER A 60 -7.34 1.08 9.27
N TRP A 61 -6.73 0.82 8.11
CA TRP A 61 -7.34 1.14 6.81
C TRP A 61 -8.74 0.51 6.66
N PHE A 62 -8.87 -0.79 6.92
CA PHE A 62 -10.17 -1.46 6.82
C PHE A 62 -11.16 -1.02 7.91
N ALA A 63 -10.68 -0.64 9.10
CA ALA A 63 -11.54 -0.06 10.13
C ALA A 63 -12.15 1.27 9.67
N LEU A 64 -11.35 2.14 9.03
CA LEU A 64 -11.82 3.40 8.47
C LEU A 64 -12.81 3.19 7.30
N VAL A 65 -12.57 2.18 6.45
CA VAL A 65 -13.54 1.79 5.41
C VAL A 65 -14.86 1.32 6.03
N LYS A 66 -14.79 0.48 7.08
CA LYS A 66 -15.99 -0.02 7.78
C LYS A 66 -16.76 1.11 8.47
N ALA A 67 -16.05 2.09 9.02
CA ALA A 67 -16.62 3.29 9.63
C ALA A 67 -17.20 4.29 8.61
N GLY A 68 -17.06 4.03 7.30
CA GLY A 68 -17.53 4.94 6.24
C GLY A 68 -16.66 6.20 6.09
N VAL A 69 -15.47 6.21 6.69
CA VAL A 69 -14.52 7.33 6.58
C VAL A 69 -13.76 7.27 5.26
N LEU A 70 -13.39 6.07 4.82
CA LEU A 70 -12.74 5.84 3.53
C LEU A 70 -13.70 5.12 2.56
N PRO A 71 -13.54 5.32 1.24
CA PRO A 71 -14.39 4.67 0.25
C PRO A 71 -14.26 3.15 0.30
N LYS A 72 -15.35 2.46 -0.04
CA LYS A 72 -15.37 0.99 -0.14
C LYS A 72 -14.53 0.53 -1.33
N PRO A 73 -13.78 -0.56 -1.22
CA PRO A 73 -13.04 -1.10 -2.34
C PRO A 73 -13.95 -1.68 -3.41
N ILE A 74 -13.53 -1.54 -4.66
CA ILE A 74 -14.00 -2.33 -5.78
C ILE A 74 -13.32 -3.70 -5.73
N LYS A 75 -14.10 -4.77 -5.77
CA LYS A 75 -13.59 -6.14 -5.75
C LYS A 75 -13.29 -6.62 -7.17
N LEU A 76 -12.05 -7.02 -7.40
CA LEU A 76 -11.61 -7.68 -8.64
C LEU A 76 -11.00 -9.04 -8.30
N GLY A 77 -11.84 -10.08 -8.31
CA GLY A 77 -11.49 -11.41 -7.82
C GLY A 77 -11.04 -11.36 -6.35
N ARG A 78 -9.81 -11.79 -6.08
CA ARG A 78 -9.21 -11.75 -4.73
C ARG A 78 -8.63 -10.38 -4.35
N SER A 79 -8.53 -9.45 -5.30
CA SER A 79 -7.94 -8.14 -5.10
C SER A 79 -8.99 -7.11 -4.70
N SER A 80 -8.59 -6.16 -3.85
CA SER A 80 -9.38 -4.98 -3.51
C SER A 80 -8.68 -3.76 -4.10
N LEU A 81 -9.42 -2.98 -4.87
CA LEU A 81 -8.95 -1.79 -5.56
C LEU A 81 -9.73 -0.58 -5.06
N TRP A 82 -9.08 0.57 -5.00
CA TRP A 82 -9.72 1.83 -4.68
C TRP A 82 -9.51 2.81 -5.82
N ASN A 83 -10.53 3.59 -6.16
CA ASN A 83 -10.33 4.77 -6.98
C ASN A 83 -9.47 5.76 -6.19
N VAL A 84 -8.36 6.20 -6.79
CA VAL A 84 -7.40 7.07 -6.12
C VAL A 84 -7.98 8.45 -5.87
N ALA A 85 -8.80 8.98 -6.78
CA ALA A 85 -9.41 10.29 -6.63
C ALA A 85 -10.35 10.33 -5.40
N ASP A 86 -11.20 9.32 -5.24
CA ASP A 86 -12.12 9.20 -4.10
C ASP A 86 -11.36 9.09 -2.78
N VAL A 87 -10.25 8.34 -2.77
CA VAL A 87 -9.40 8.19 -1.59
C VAL A 87 -8.75 9.52 -1.22
N LEU A 88 -8.14 10.21 -2.19
CA LEU A 88 -7.50 11.51 -1.95
C LEU A 88 -8.52 12.53 -1.42
N GLN A 89 -9.72 12.58 -2.02
CA GLN A 89 -10.79 13.46 -1.56
C GLN A 89 -11.20 13.15 -0.11
N ALA A 90 -11.37 11.87 0.23
CA ALA A 90 -11.73 11.46 1.59
C ALA A 90 -10.63 11.80 2.62
N LEU A 91 -9.36 11.71 2.22
CA LEU A 91 -8.22 12.07 3.06
C LEU A 91 -8.14 13.59 3.27
N GLU A 92 -8.32 14.39 2.21
CA GLU A 92 -8.30 15.85 2.28
C GLU A 92 -9.42 16.42 3.15
N GLN A 93 -10.65 15.91 3.00
CA GLN A 93 -11.80 16.32 3.82
C GLN A 93 -11.59 16.09 5.33
N ARG A 94 -10.67 15.19 5.70
CA ARG A 94 -10.40 14.79 7.08
C ARG A 94 -9.08 15.35 7.61
N GLY A 95 -8.30 16.05 6.78
CA GLY A 95 -6.97 16.54 7.15
C GLY A 95 -5.91 15.44 7.33
N LEU A 96 -6.13 14.26 6.76
CA LEU A 96 -5.22 13.12 6.83
C LEU A 96 -4.22 13.20 5.66
N LYS A 97 -3.15 14.00 5.81
CA LYS A 97 -2.02 14.07 4.87
C LYS A 97 -0.75 13.49 5.47
#